data_AF-A0A7C2WAD8-F1
#
_entry.id   AF-A0A7C2WAD8-F1
#
_cell.length_a   1.000
_cell.length_b   1.000
_cell.length_c   1.000
_cell.angle_alpha   90.00
_cell.angle_beta   90.00
_cell.angle_gamma   90.00
#
_symmetry.space_group_name_H-M   'P 1'
#
loop_
_entity.id
_entity.type
_entity.pdbx_description
1 polymer ?
#
loop_
_entity_poly.entity_id
_entity_poly.type
_entity_poly.pdbx_seq_one_letter_code
_entity_poly.pdbx_strand_id
1 'polypeptide(L)'
;MHGPFAEWGREMDPLDEFATDPVQQLAAAVVRQAVVDAVLNNAALQWLASPAALGWLALLTPAGLTPQDLQETALRAVRRRRATLNRRFARAG
;
A
#
# COMPACT_ATOMS: atom_id res chain seq x y z
N MET A 1 18.90 -11.09 10.84
CA MET A 1 18.60 -11.48 9.45
C MET A 1 17.89 -10.30 8.79
N HIS A 2 18.63 -9.37 8.17
CA HIS A 2 18.07 -8.15 7.57
C HIS A 2 17.84 -8.39 6.08
N GLY A 3 16.63 -8.79 5.71
CA GLY A 3 16.22 -8.82 4.30
C GLY A 3 15.98 -7.41 3.77
N PRO A 4 16.09 -7.16 2.45
CA PRO A 4 15.86 -5.85 1.82
C PRO A 4 14.44 -5.30 2.00
N PHE A 5 13.54 -6.09 2.60
CA PHE A 5 12.17 -5.75 2.95
C PHE A 5 11.99 -5.31 4.41
N ALA A 6 12.96 -5.54 5.29
CA ALA A 6 12.91 -5.10 6.69
C ALA A 6 12.99 -3.55 6.82
N GLU A 7 13.55 -2.89 5.82
CA GLU A 7 13.64 -1.42 5.77
C GLU A 7 12.35 -0.77 5.24
N TRP A 8 11.44 -1.54 4.65
CA TRP A 8 10.15 -1.05 4.16
C TRP A 8 9.18 -0.73 5.30
N GLY A 9 9.45 -1.22 6.51
CA GLY A 9 8.69 -0.88 7.72
C GLY A 9 9.20 0.34 8.48
N ARG A 10 10.28 1.01 8.01
CA ARG A 10 10.87 2.18 8.70
C ARG A 10 10.48 3.53 8.10
N GLU A 11 10.05 3.57 6.84
CA GLU A 11 9.44 4.76 6.26
C GLU A 11 7.97 4.73 6.70
N MET A 12 7.56 5.62 7.63
CA MET A 12 6.18 5.65 8.16
C MET A 12 5.21 5.52 6.99
N ASP A 13 4.58 4.35 6.88
CA ASP A 13 3.61 4.11 5.83
C ASP A 13 2.42 5.00 6.21
N PRO A 14 1.86 5.81 5.30
CA PRO A 14 0.62 6.53 5.61
C PRO A 14 -0.48 5.57 6.08
N LEU A 15 -0.35 4.26 5.83
CA LEU A 15 -1.20 3.21 6.36
C LEU A 15 -1.01 2.88 7.85
N ASP A 16 0.11 3.27 8.47
CA ASP A 16 0.42 3.02 9.89
C ASP A 16 -0.35 3.97 10.82
N GLU A 17 -0.80 5.13 10.33
CA GLU A 17 -1.61 6.08 11.10
C GLU A 17 -3.02 5.53 11.44
N PHE A 18 -3.46 4.49 10.73
CA PHE A 18 -4.79 3.89 10.90
C PHE A 18 -4.83 2.77 11.96
N ALA A 19 -3.71 2.40 12.56
CA ALA A 19 -3.57 1.09 13.22
C ALA A 19 -3.62 1.13 14.77
N THR A 20 -4.73 1.57 15.37
CA THR A 20 -4.91 1.56 16.84
C THR A 20 -5.70 0.34 17.36
N ASP A 21 -6.46 -0.35 16.50
CA ASP A 21 -7.34 -1.48 16.81
C ASP A 21 -6.89 -2.77 16.07
N PRO A 22 -7.00 -3.98 16.66
CA PRO A 22 -6.56 -5.23 16.02
C PRO A 22 -7.23 -5.51 14.66
N VAL A 23 -8.50 -5.13 14.47
CA VAL A 23 -9.19 -5.28 13.18
C VAL A 23 -8.61 -4.30 12.17
N GLN A 24 -8.29 -3.08 12.60
CA GLN A 24 -7.65 -2.08 11.75
C GLN A 24 -6.20 -2.42 11.41
N GLN A 25 -5.47 -3.08 12.31
CA GLN A 25 -4.13 -3.60 12.03
C GLN A 25 -4.16 -4.67 10.93
N LEU A 26 -5.16 -5.56 10.96
CA LEU A 26 -5.36 -6.56 9.91
C LEU A 26 -5.72 -5.88 8.59
N ALA A 27 -6.65 -4.92 8.61
CA ALA A 27 -7.02 -4.14 7.43
C ALA A 27 -5.80 -3.41 6.81
N ALA A 28 -5.01 -2.73 7.64
CA ALA A 28 -3.78 -2.07 7.21
C ALA A 28 -2.76 -3.07 6.63
N ALA A 29 -2.61 -4.26 7.23
CA ALA A 29 -1.72 -5.30 6.70
C ALA A 29 -2.17 -5.79 5.31
N VAL A 30 -3.48 -5.99 5.15
CA VAL A 30 -4.08 -6.41 3.89
C VAL A 30 -3.88 -5.35 2.80
N VAL A 31 -4.09 -4.06 3.11
CA VAL A 31 -3.84 -2.95 2.17
C VAL A 31 -2.35 -2.83 1.84
N ARG A 32 -1.45 -2.98 2.84
CA ARG A 32 0.00 -2.99 2.61
C ARG A 32 0.42 -4.10 1.65
N GLN A 33 -0.15 -5.29 1.78
CA GLN A 33 0.12 -6.39 0.86
C GLN A 33 -0.33 -6.06 -0.56
N ALA A 34 -1.54 -5.51 -0.73
CA ALA A 34 -2.03 -5.08 -2.04
C ALA A 34 -1.14 -4.00 -2.68
N VAL A 35 -0.58 -3.09 -1.88
CA VAL A 35 0.40 -2.11 -2.34
C VAL A 35 1.69 -2.78 -2.82
N VAL A 36 2.22 -3.77 -2.09
CA VAL A 36 3.42 -4.53 -2.52
C VAL A 36 3.16 -5.24 -3.85
N ASP A 37 2.01 -5.91 -3.97
CA ASP A 37 1.64 -6.61 -5.21
C ASP A 37 1.50 -5.63 -6.38
N ALA A 38 0.86 -4.48 -6.16
CA ALA A 38 0.72 -3.42 -7.16
C ALA A 38 2.06 -2.76 -7.54
N VAL A 39 3.03 -2.70 -6.63
CA VAL A 39 4.39 -2.25 -6.96
C VAL A 39 5.04 -3.19 -7.95
N LEU A 40 4.90 -4.50 -7.77
CA LEU A 40 5.58 -5.52 -8.57
C LEU A 40 4.81 -5.94 -9.83
N ASN A 41 3.48 -5.76 -9.85
CA ASN A 41 2.60 -6.25 -10.91
C ASN A 41 1.65 -5.14 -11.42
N ASN A 42 1.66 -4.90 -12.74
CA ASN A 42 0.77 -3.93 -13.38
C ASN A 42 -0.70 -4.32 -13.33
N ALA A 43 -1.05 -5.61 -13.38
CA ALA A 43 -2.43 -6.06 -13.25
C ALA A 43 -2.98 -5.76 -11.84
N ALA A 44 -2.17 -5.97 -10.80
CA ALA A 44 -2.53 -5.63 -9.42
C ALA A 44 -2.70 -4.11 -9.24
N LEU A 45 -1.86 -3.30 -9.88
CA LEU A 45 -2.04 -1.84 -9.91
C LEU A 45 -3.34 -1.42 -10.60
N GLN A 46 -3.65 -1.99 -11.77
CA GLN A 46 -4.89 -1.69 -12.50
C GLN A 46 -6.12 -2.09 -11.70
N TRP A 47 -6.07 -3.25 -11.04
CA TRP A 47 -7.13 -3.68 -10.13
C TRP A 47 -7.28 -2.73 -8.94
N LEU A 48 -6.18 -2.35 -8.28
CA LEU A 48 -6.21 -1.43 -7.13
C LEU A 48 -6.76 -0.05 -7.52
N ALA A 49 -6.53 0.40 -8.75
CA ALA A 49 -7.09 1.64 -9.29
C ALA A 49 -8.53 1.51 -9.81
N SER A 50 -9.08 0.29 -9.84
CA SER A 50 -10.41 0.05 -10.39
C SER A 50 -11.52 0.37 -9.39
N PRO A 51 -12.75 0.64 -9.87
CA PRO A 51 -13.92 0.77 -9.01
C PRO A 51 -14.23 -0.51 -8.21
N ALA A 52 -13.83 -1.68 -8.71
CA ALA A 52 -14.04 -2.95 -8.01
C ALA A 52 -13.25 -3.02 -6.70
N ALA A 53 -12.07 -2.39 -6.65
CA ALA A 53 -11.27 -2.32 -5.43
C ALA A 53 -11.93 -1.42 -4.36
N LEU A 54 -12.76 -0.44 -4.74
CA LEU A 54 -13.47 0.41 -3.77
C LEU A 54 -14.41 -0.41 -2.87
N GLY A 55 -15.11 -1.40 -3.42
CA GLY A 55 -15.97 -2.29 -2.64
C GLY A 55 -15.18 -3.13 -1.63
N TRP A 56 -14.02 -3.63 -2.02
CA TRP A 56 -13.11 -4.36 -1.13
C TRP A 56 -12.49 -3.44 -0.07
N LEU A 57 -12.04 -2.25 -0.47
CA LEU A 57 -11.50 -1.24 0.45
C LEU A 57 -12.56 -0.79 1.45
N ALA A 58 -13.83 -0.68 1.05
CA ALA A 58 -14.92 -0.31 1.94
C ALA A 58 -15.10 -1.27 3.12
N LEU A 59 -14.81 -2.56 2.94
CA LEU A 59 -14.83 -3.56 4.03
C LEU A 59 -13.69 -3.34 5.05
N LEU A 60 -12.63 -2.67 4.62
CA LEU A 60 -11.41 -2.43 5.39
C LEU A 60 -11.30 -0.99 5.88
N THR A 61 -12.23 -0.13 5.46
CA THR A 61 -12.13 1.32 5.68
C THR A 61 -12.55 1.65 7.11
N PRO A 62 -11.71 2.36 7.87
CA PRO A 62 -12.06 2.80 9.22
C PRO A 62 -13.27 3.75 9.21
N ALA A 63 -14.02 3.77 10.30
CA ALA A 63 -15.03 4.81 10.52
C ALA A 63 -14.34 6.20 10.51
N GLY A 64 -14.72 7.06 9.57
CA GLY A 64 -14.15 8.40 9.41
C GLY A 64 -13.26 8.60 8.17
N LEU A 65 -13.00 7.54 7.40
CA LEU A 65 -12.33 7.63 6.09
C LEU A 65 -13.27 7.14 5.00
N THR A 66 -13.06 7.64 3.78
CA THR A 66 -13.75 7.09 2.62
C THR A 66 -12.89 6.00 1.96
N PRO A 67 -13.51 4.98 1.35
CA PRO A 67 -12.78 3.97 0.57
C PRO A 67 -11.95 4.59 -0.55
N GLN A 68 -12.38 5.75 -1.08
CA GLN A 68 -11.68 6.55 -2.06
C GLN A 68 -10.38 7.15 -1.49
N ASP A 69 -10.42 7.72 -0.29
CA ASP A 69 -9.22 8.25 0.37
C ASP A 69 -8.18 7.15 0.62
N LEU A 70 -8.65 5.97 1.04
CA LEU A 70 -7.80 4.80 1.23
C LEU A 70 -7.20 4.32 -0.08
N GLN A 71 -7.99 4.30 -1.17
CA GLN A 71 -7.52 3.95 -2.51
C GLN A 71 -6.45 4.92 -3.01
N GLU A 72 -6.68 6.23 -2.88
CA GLU A 72 -5.71 7.24 -3.27
C GLU A 72 -4.41 7.11 -2.48
N THR A 73 -4.52 6.88 -1.17
CA THR A 73 -3.37 6.70 -0.29
C THR A 73 -2.54 5.49 -0.71
N ALA A 74 -3.19 4.35 -0.97
CA ALA A 74 -2.53 3.16 -1.46
C ALA A 74 -1.85 3.39 -2.82
N LEU A 75 -2.52 4.06 -3.77
CA LEU A 75 -1.94 4.38 -5.08
C LEU A 75 -0.73 5.33 -4.98
N ARG A 76 -0.78 6.32 -4.09
CA ARG A 76 0.36 7.20 -3.80
C ARG A 76 1.55 6.40 -3.24
N ALA A 77 1.30 5.46 -2.33
CA ALA A 77 2.33 4.57 -1.80
C ALA A 77 2.97 3.70 -2.90
N VAL A 78 2.15 3.11 -3.80
CA VAL A 78 2.66 2.34 -4.95
C VAL A 78 3.58 3.19 -5.83
N ARG A 79 3.16 4.42 -6.18
CA ARG A 79 3.95 5.34 -7.02
C ARG A 79 5.29 5.68 -6.37
N ARG A 80 5.28 6.01 -5.07
CA ARG A 80 6.51 6.31 -4.31
C ARG A 80 7.47 5.12 -4.31
N ARG A 81 6.97 3.92 -4.00
CA ARG A 81 7.79 2.70 -3.95
C ARG A 81 8.36 2.31 -5.31
N ARG A 82 7.57 2.40 -6.39
CA ARG A 82 8.08 2.18 -7.76
C ARG A 82 9.15 3.20 -8.15
N ALA A 83 8.97 4.48 -7.82
CA ALA A 83 9.98 5.51 -8.07
C ALA A 83 11.30 5.21 -7.32
N THR A 84 11.21 4.75 -6.07
CA THR A 84 12.37 4.33 -5.28
C THR A 84 13.06 3.11 -5.88
N LEU A 85 12.31 2.09 -6.32
CA LEU A 85 12.88 0.92 -7.02
C LEU A 85 13.60 1.31 -8.30
N ASN A 86 12.97 2.13 -9.15
CA ASN A 86 13.58 2.61 -10.39
C ASN A 86 14.88 3.38 -10.13
N ARG A 87 14.93 4.21 -9.08
CA ARG A 87 16.16 4.90 -8.66
C ARG A 87 17.25 3.94 -8.20
N ARG A 88 16.90 2.84 -7.52
CA ARG A 88 17.86 1.82 -7.09
C ARG A 88 18.42 1.05 -8.29
N PHE A 89 17.57 0.65 -9.23
CA PHE A 89 18.02 0.01 -10.47
C PHE A 89 18.92 0.94 -11.30
N ALA A 90 18.57 2.21 -11.43
CA ALA A 90 19.37 3.21 -12.15
C ALA A 90 20.73 3.52 -11.49
N ARG A 91 20.94 3.17 -10.21
CA ARG A 91 22.23 3.31 -9.52
C ARG A 91 23.06 2.02 -9.50
N ALA A 92 22.44 0.90 -9.85
CA ALA A 92 23.06 -0.42 -9.81
C ALA A 92 23.55 -0.90 -11.19
N GLY A 93 23.10 -0.25 -12.27
CA GLY A 93 23.67 -0.39 -13.62
C GLY A 93 24.63 0.73 -13.92
#